data_AF-A0A9W2XZM1-F1
#
_entry.id   AF-A0A9W2XZM1-F1
#
_cell.length_a   1.000
_cell.length_b   1.000
_cell.length_c   1.000
_cell.angle_alpha   90.00
_cell.angle_beta   90.00
_cell.angle_gamma   90.00
#
_symmetry.space_group_name_H-M   'P 1'
#
loop_
_entity.id
_entity.type
_entity.pdbx_description
1 polymer ?
#
loop_
_entity_poly.entity_id
_entity_poly.type
_entity_poly.pdbx_seq_one_letter_code
_entity_poly.pdbx_strand_id
1 'polypeptide(L)'
;MDDTVKPLRIPPQMSVYADRHNIFHLVQSLVSSLVVEQPDDPVSHLVSVLRRSSVDIARVLLLGPPAAGKHTVARKLSAELRAVHVTVDCLLQDQSDLGVQACHYTLKGQELPAALLVRLLQNRLSEVDGFNRGWLLEGIPQSRLQALSLQRAGVLPEHVVMLDAPDDVLLKRNQGKTGGPAGLEVSPVYFCCSAELGFHCSEV
;
A
#
# COMPACT_ATOMS: atom_id res chain seq x y z
N MET A 1 -10.07 -46.12 21.76
CA MET A 1 -10.23 -44.79 22.38
C MET A 1 -10.17 -43.80 21.26
N ASP A 2 -11.23 -43.02 21.07
CA ASP A 2 -11.35 -42.07 19.97
C ASP A 2 -10.48 -40.84 20.29
N ASP A 3 -9.39 -40.68 19.55
CA ASP A 3 -8.41 -39.61 19.76
C ASP A 3 -9.01 -38.20 19.53
N THR A 4 -10.24 -38.10 19.00
CA THR A 4 -10.95 -36.82 18.82
C THR A 4 -11.61 -36.26 20.09
N VAL A 5 -11.66 -37.01 21.19
CA VAL A 5 -12.33 -36.58 22.45
C VAL A 5 -11.37 -35.90 23.43
N LYS A 6 -10.07 -35.82 23.11
CA LYS A 6 -9.09 -35.20 24.01
C LYS A 6 -9.28 -33.66 23.99
N PRO A 7 -9.60 -33.02 25.13
CA PRO A 7 -9.83 -31.58 25.15
C PRO A 7 -8.56 -30.86 24.71
N LEU A 8 -8.69 -29.95 23.73
CA LEU A 8 -7.60 -29.11 23.24
C LEU A 8 -7.04 -28.30 24.43
N ARG A 9 -5.87 -28.71 24.92
CA ARG A 9 -5.13 -27.97 25.95
C ARG A 9 -4.19 -27.00 25.26
N ILE A 10 -4.63 -25.75 25.12
CA ILE A 10 -3.79 -24.65 24.66
C ILE A 10 -2.97 -24.16 25.87
N PRO A 11 -1.63 -24.21 25.83
CA PRO A 11 -0.80 -23.71 26.92
C PRO A 11 -1.04 -22.22 27.15
N PRO A 12 -1.04 -21.71 28.41
CA PRO A 12 -1.23 -20.29 28.68
C PRO A 12 -0.09 -19.43 28.11
N GLN A 13 1.09 -20.01 27.86
CA GLN A 13 2.22 -19.33 27.21
C GLN A 13 2.10 -19.28 25.68
N MET A 14 1.06 -19.87 25.08
CA MET A 14 0.87 -19.91 23.63
C MET A 14 0.82 -18.51 23.02
N SER A 15 0.10 -17.58 23.65
CA SER A 15 0.03 -16.18 23.18
C SER A 15 1.39 -15.52 23.19
N VAL A 16 2.16 -15.67 24.28
CA VAL A 16 3.51 -15.11 24.41
C VAL A 16 4.45 -15.67 23.34
N TYR A 17 4.39 -16.97 23.07
CA TYR A 17 5.17 -17.60 22.01
C TYR A 17 4.73 -17.10 20.62
N ALA A 18 3.42 -17.06 20.37
CA ALA A 18 2.86 -16.60 19.11
C ALA A 18 3.21 -15.13 18.81
N ASP A 19 3.14 -14.25 19.81
CA ASP A 19 3.55 -12.86 19.69
C ASP A 19 5.05 -12.74 19.44
N ARG A 20 5.87 -13.41 20.25
CA ARG A 20 7.33 -13.36 20.13
C ARG A 20 7.84 -13.81 18.77
N HIS A 21 7.14 -14.74 18.13
CA HIS A 21 7.50 -15.30 16.83
C HIS A 21 6.64 -14.77 15.68
N ASN A 22 5.86 -13.69 15.87
CA ASN A 22 4.98 -13.10 14.87
C ASN A 22 4.03 -14.10 14.20
N ILE A 23 3.60 -15.14 14.92
CA ILE A 23 2.77 -16.22 14.39
C ILE A 23 1.38 -15.71 14.01
N PHE A 24 0.81 -14.78 14.79
CA PHE A 24 -0.48 -14.17 14.44
C PHE A 24 -0.41 -13.41 13.12
N HIS A 25 0.66 -12.63 12.92
CA HIS A 25 0.89 -11.91 11.67
C HIS A 25 1.06 -12.88 10.49
N LEU A 26 1.85 -13.95 10.67
CA LEU A 26 2.03 -14.98 9.65
C LEU A 26 0.69 -15.61 9.25
N VAL A 27 -0.12 -16.05 10.21
CA VAL A 27 -1.42 -16.67 9.95
C VAL A 27 -2.36 -15.68 9.26
N GLN A 28 -2.39 -14.43 9.71
CA GLN A 28 -3.21 -13.38 9.09
C GLN A 28 -2.81 -13.14 7.62
N SER A 29 -1.52 -13.11 7.32
CA SER A 29 -1.00 -12.95 5.95
C SER A 29 -1.35 -14.13 5.05
N LEU A 30 -1.21 -15.36 5.56
CA LEU A 30 -1.60 -16.58 4.84
C LEU A 30 -3.10 -16.60 4.52
N VAL A 31 -3.94 -16.28 5.50
CA VAL A 31 -5.41 -16.23 5.32
C VAL A 31 -5.78 -15.12 4.35
N SER A 32 -5.18 -13.94 4.48
CA SER A 32 -5.43 -12.80 3.60
C SER A 32 -5.08 -13.12 2.15
N SER A 33 -3.94 -13.80 1.90
CA SER A 33 -3.54 -14.25 0.56
C SER A 33 -4.56 -15.22 -0.04
N LEU A 34 -5.10 -16.17 0.74
CA LEU A 34 -6.15 -17.08 0.25
C LEU A 34 -7.45 -16.35 -0.13
N VAL A 35 -7.89 -15.40 0.69
CA VAL A 35 -9.15 -14.68 0.47
C VAL A 35 -9.05 -13.74 -0.74
N VAL A 36 -7.87 -13.13 -0.95
CA VAL A 36 -7.62 -12.20 -2.04
C VAL A 36 -7.38 -12.93 -3.36
N GLU A 37 -6.52 -13.95 -3.37
CA GLU A 37 -6.06 -14.61 -4.61
C GLU A 37 -6.99 -15.75 -5.04
N GLN A 38 -7.76 -16.34 -4.13
CA GLN A 38 -8.72 -17.44 -4.39
C GLN A 38 -8.16 -18.54 -5.31
N PRO A 39 -7.02 -19.16 -4.96
CA PRO A 39 -6.40 -20.18 -5.79
C PRO A 39 -7.21 -21.49 -5.82
N ASP A 40 -7.12 -22.22 -6.93
CA ASP A 40 -7.79 -23.53 -7.10
C ASP A 40 -7.28 -24.60 -6.11
N ASP A 41 -6.01 -24.51 -5.69
CA ASP A 41 -5.40 -25.34 -4.65
C ASP A 41 -4.85 -24.48 -3.50
N PRO A 42 -5.65 -24.29 -2.42
CA PRO A 42 -5.26 -23.49 -1.26
C PRO A 42 -4.00 -24.00 -0.56
N VAL A 43 -3.80 -25.30 -0.44
CA VAL A 43 -2.68 -25.85 0.36
C VAL A 43 -1.37 -25.67 -0.37
N SER A 44 -1.32 -25.98 -1.66
CA SER A 44 -0.13 -25.74 -2.49
C SER A 44 0.22 -24.25 -2.54
N HIS A 45 -0.80 -23.38 -2.62
CA HIS A 45 -0.60 -21.94 -2.54
C HIS A 45 0.05 -21.51 -1.23
N LEU A 46 -0.49 -21.93 -0.08
CA LEU A 46 0.08 -21.63 1.24
C LEU A 46 1.53 -22.11 1.39
N VAL A 47 1.85 -23.32 0.91
CA VAL A 47 3.22 -23.83 0.90
C VAL A 47 4.12 -22.96 0.04
N SER A 48 3.62 -22.46 -1.10
CA SER A 48 4.36 -21.52 -1.93
C SER A 48 4.63 -20.20 -1.21
N VAL A 49 3.63 -19.64 -0.51
CA VAL A 49 3.75 -18.40 0.26
C VAL A 49 4.75 -18.56 1.40
N LEU A 50 4.68 -19.66 2.15
CA LEU A 50 5.64 -19.98 3.23
C LEU A 50 7.08 -20.20 2.75
N ARG A 51 7.26 -20.63 1.49
CA ARG A 51 8.57 -20.82 0.87
C ARG A 51 9.15 -19.53 0.29
N ARG A 52 8.35 -18.49 0.10
CA ARG A 52 8.87 -17.16 -0.24
C ARG A 52 9.57 -16.64 1.02
N SER A 53 10.88 -16.41 0.95
CA SER A 53 11.75 -16.05 2.08
C SER A 53 11.46 -14.66 2.71
N SER A 54 10.24 -14.15 2.60
CA SER A 54 9.88 -12.80 2.98
C SER A 54 8.48 -12.80 3.61
N VAL A 55 8.44 -13.04 4.92
CA VAL A 55 7.26 -12.71 5.73
C VAL A 55 7.22 -11.18 6.02
N ASP A 56 8.29 -10.46 5.68
CA ASP A 56 8.46 -9.01 5.89
C ASP A 56 8.52 -8.25 4.54
N ILE A 57 7.54 -8.50 3.66
CA ILE A 57 7.42 -7.76 2.40
C ILE A 57 6.79 -6.39 2.71
N ALA A 58 7.63 -5.35 2.78
CA ALA A 58 7.13 -4.03 3.16
C ALA A 58 6.13 -3.47 2.14
N ARG A 59 4.90 -3.21 2.59
CA ARG A 59 3.81 -2.59 1.81
C ARG A 59 3.41 -1.27 2.44
N VAL A 60 3.93 -0.17 1.89
CA VAL A 60 3.85 1.15 2.55
C VAL A 60 3.14 2.17 1.66
N LEU A 61 2.23 2.95 2.23
CA LEU A 61 1.76 4.20 1.65
C LEU A 61 2.47 5.38 2.32
N LEU A 62 2.97 6.32 1.53
CA LEU A 62 3.50 7.59 2.02
C LEU A 62 2.65 8.75 1.52
N LEU A 63 1.91 9.37 2.44
CA LEU A 63 0.96 10.44 2.20
C LEU A 63 1.43 11.74 2.89
N GLY A 64 0.80 12.86 2.53
CA GLY A 64 1.09 14.17 3.11
C GLY A 64 0.95 15.32 2.10
N PRO A 65 1.00 16.58 2.54
CA PRO A 65 0.82 17.73 1.68
C PRO A 65 2.00 17.93 0.71
N PRO A 66 1.82 18.69 -0.40
CA PRO A 66 2.93 19.08 -1.28
C PRO A 66 4.01 19.81 -0.47
N ALA A 67 5.29 19.63 -0.83
CA ALA A 67 6.45 20.18 -0.11
C ALA A 67 6.69 19.69 1.34
N ALA A 68 5.94 18.70 1.83
CA ALA A 68 6.24 18.03 3.10
C ALA A 68 7.57 17.24 3.09
N GLY A 69 8.16 16.99 1.92
CA GLY A 69 9.38 16.20 1.77
C GLY A 69 9.13 14.72 1.49
N LYS A 70 7.90 14.34 1.08
CA LYS A 70 7.51 12.96 0.73
C LYS A 70 8.54 12.27 -0.15
N HIS A 71 8.96 12.92 -1.24
CA HIS A 71 9.89 12.32 -2.20
C HIS A 71 11.26 11.99 -1.60
N THR A 72 11.76 12.84 -0.70
CA THR A 72 13.03 12.61 0.00
C THR A 72 12.92 11.43 0.97
N VAL A 73 11.81 11.35 1.70
CA VAL A 73 11.54 10.24 2.63
C VAL A 73 11.30 8.95 1.87
N ALA A 74 10.47 8.97 0.83
CA ALA A 74 10.14 7.82 -0.01
C ALA A 74 11.39 7.18 -0.60
N ARG A 75 12.31 7.98 -1.14
CA ARG A 75 13.56 7.48 -1.74
C ARG A 75 14.48 6.81 -0.72
N LYS A 76 14.57 7.35 0.49
CA LYS A 76 15.38 6.74 1.56
C LYS A 76 14.73 5.44 2.04
N LEU A 77 13.42 5.49 2.30
CA LEU A 77 12.67 4.37 2.84
C LEU A 77 12.59 3.20 1.85
N SER A 78 12.39 3.47 0.55
CA SER A 78 12.39 2.42 -0.47
C SER A 78 13.75 1.75 -0.62
N ALA A 79 14.85 2.50 -0.49
CA ALA A 79 16.20 1.94 -0.52
C ALA A 79 16.49 1.04 0.69
N GLU A 80 16.09 1.48 1.90
CA GLU A 80 16.27 0.71 3.14
C GLU A 80 15.42 -0.57 3.15
N LEU A 81 14.16 -0.47 2.74
CA LEU A 81 13.22 -1.59 2.68
C LEU A 81 13.43 -2.50 1.45
N ARG A 82 14.30 -2.09 0.51
CA ARG A 82 14.47 -2.73 -0.82
C ARG A 82 13.16 -2.87 -1.59
N ALA A 83 12.20 -1.98 -1.31
CA ALA A 83 10.86 -1.97 -1.85
C ALA A 83 10.82 -1.19 -3.17
N VAL A 84 9.89 -1.57 -4.04
CA VAL A 84 9.63 -0.85 -5.29
C VAL A 84 9.00 0.50 -4.96
N HIS A 85 9.70 1.59 -5.28
CA HIS A 85 9.15 2.94 -5.16
C HIS A 85 8.26 3.24 -6.36
N VAL A 86 6.97 3.49 -6.12
CA VAL A 86 5.98 3.80 -7.15
C VAL A 86 5.42 5.21 -6.91
N THR A 87 5.49 6.03 -7.94
CA THR A 87 4.89 7.37 -8.01
C THR A 87 3.92 7.44 -9.17
N VAL A 88 3.02 8.42 -9.19
CA VAL A 88 2.15 8.67 -10.36
C VAL A 88 2.99 8.87 -11.63
N ASP A 89 4.07 9.67 -11.54
CA ASP A 89 4.97 9.91 -12.67
C ASP A 89 5.59 8.62 -13.22
N CYS A 90 5.94 7.67 -12.35
CA CYS A 90 6.45 6.35 -12.77
C CYS A 90 5.39 5.55 -13.54
N LEU A 91 4.11 5.65 -13.16
CA LEU A 91 3.02 4.97 -13.86
C LEU A 91 2.72 5.62 -15.22
N LEU A 92 2.94 6.93 -15.35
CA LEU A 92 2.77 7.67 -16.60
C LEU A 92 3.87 7.36 -17.62
N GLN A 93 5.02 6.87 -17.18
CA GLN A 93 6.10 6.44 -18.08
C GLN A 93 5.84 5.06 -18.73
N ASP A 94 4.74 4.39 -18.37
CA ASP A 94 4.32 3.15 -19.02
C ASP A 94 3.99 3.42 -20.51
N GLN A 95 4.59 2.64 -21.40
CA GLN A 95 4.39 2.72 -22.85
C GLN A 95 3.19 1.90 -23.33
N SER A 96 2.52 1.17 -22.43
CA SER A 96 1.29 0.46 -22.73
C SER A 96 0.14 1.42 -23.08
N ASP A 97 -0.92 0.87 -23.70
CA ASP A 97 -2.15 1.63 -23.98
C ASP A 97 -2.73 2.29 -22.71
N LEU A 98 -2.52 1.69 -21.54
CA LEU A 98 -2.95 2.24 -20.25
C LEU A 98 -2.14 3.48 -19.87
N GLY A 99 -0.83 3.44 -20.06
CA GLY A 99 0.06 4.55 -19.77
C GLY A 99 -0.20 5.74 -20.69
N VAL A 100 -0.46 5.48 -21.97
CA VAL A 100 -0.87 6.51 -22.95
C VAL A 100 -2.21 7.15 -22.54
N GLN A 101 -3.19 6.36 -22.14
CA GLN A 101 -4.48 6.88 -21.65
C GLN A 101 -4.29 7.76 -20.41
N ALA A 102 -3.46 7.32 -19.46
CA ALA A 102 -3.19 8.08 -18.24
C ALA A 102 -2.42 9.39 -18.49
N CYS A 103 -1.49 9.39 -19.43
CA CYS A 103 -0.82 10.61 -19.91
C CYS A 103 -1.84 11.63 -20.43
N HIS A 104 -2.85 11.18 -21.18
CA HIS A 104 -3.86 12.06 -21.74
C HIS A 104 -4.75 12.74 -20.67
N TYR A 105 -5.07 12.06 -19.55
CA TYR A 105 -5.75 12.72 -18.41
C TYR A 105 -4.86 13.77 -17.76
N THR A 106 -3.60 13.42 -17.49
CA THR A 106 -2.65 14.30 -16.81
C THR A 106 -2.35 15.56 -17.63
N LEU A 107 -2.19 15.43 -18.96
CA LEU A 107 -2.01 16.56 -19.88
C LEU A 107 -3.20 17.53 -19.89
N LYS A 108 -4.40 17.04 -19.56
CA LYS A 108 -5.62 17.86 -19.45
C LYS A 108 -5.82 18.46 -18.05
N GLY A 109 -4.88 18.23 -17.13
CA GLY A 109 -5.04 18.62 -15.72
C GLY A 109 -6.16 17.88 -15.01
N GLN A 110 -6.56 16.71 -15.52
CA GLN A 110 -7.60 15.88 -14.91
C GLN A 110 -6.97 14.82 -14.02
N GLU A 111 -7.63 14.54 -12.90
CA GLU A 111 -7.25 13.40 -12.04
C GLU A 111 -7.42 12.07 -12.79
N LEU A 112 -6.51 11.13 -12.55
CA LEU A 112 -6.62 9.80 -13.13
C LEU A 112 -7.86 9.08 -12.56
N PRO A 113 -8.70 8.47 -13.40
CA PRO A 113 -9.78 7.61 -12.95
C PRO A 113 -9.25 6.47 -12.07
N ALA A 114 -9.92 6.20 -10.94
CA ALA A 114 -9.46 5.21 -9.96
C ALA A 114 -9.25 3.81 -10.56
N ALA A 115 -10.14 3.39 -11.47
CA ALA A 115 -10.01 2.10 -12.15
C ALA A 115 -8.77 2.03 -13.07
N LEU A 116 -8.40 3.14 -13.72
CA LEU A 116 -7.20 3.20 -14.57
C LEU A 116 -5.93 3.16 -13.70
N LEU A 117 -5.92 3.93 -12.60
CA LEU A 117 -4.82 3.95 -11.65
C LEU A 117 -4.53 2.56 -11.06
N VAL A 118 -5.56 1.83 -10.65
CA VAL A 118 -5.44 0.46 -10.12
C VAL A 118 -4.82 -0.48 -11.15
N ARG A 119 -5.29 -0.42 -12.41
CA ARG A 119 -4.76 -1.28 -13.47
C ARG A 119 -3.29 -1.00 -13.77
N LEU A 120 -2.90 0.28 -13.79
CA LEU A 120 -1.50 0.69 -13.95
C LEU A 120 -0.63 0.18 -12.81
N LEU A 121 -1.11 0.31 -11.57
CA LEU A 121 -0.41 -0.19 -10.39
C LEU A 121 -0.24 -1.71 -10.42
N GLN A 122 -1.29 -2.45 -10.73
CA GLN A 122 -1.22 -3.90 -10.84
C GLN A 122 -0.24 -4.34 -11.94
N ASN A 123 -0.25 -3.68 -13.10
CA ASN A 123 0.70 -3.96 -14.17
C ASN A 123 2.13 -3.70 -13.69
N ARG A 124 2.37 -2.51 -13.13
CA ARG A 124 3.69 -2.10 -12.65
C ARG A 124 4.23 -3.05 -11.57
N LEU A 125 3.42 -3.38 -10.56
CA LEU A 125 3.83 -4.29 -9.48
C LEU A 125 4.08 -5.71 -9.97
N SER A 126 3.41 -6.16 -11.03
CA SER A 126 3.64 -7.46 -11.65
C SER A 126 4.96 -7.50 -12.42
N GLU A 127 5.28 -6.45 -13.19
CA GLU A 127 6.51 -6.38 -14.00
C GLU A 127 7.80 -6.47 -13.17
N VAL A 128 7.84 -5.82 -12.01
CA VAL A 128 9.07 -5.69 -11.21
C VAL A 128 9.15 -6.66 -10.04
N ASP A 129 8.29 -7.68 -10.03
CA ASP A 129 8.14 -8.62 -8.91
C ASP A 129 7.86 -7.89 -7.58
N GLY A 130 7.13 -6.76 -7.66
CA GLY A 130 6.84 -5.89 -6.52
C GLY A 130 5.99 -6.57 -5.45
N PHE A 131 5.23 -7.59 -5.82
CA PHE A 131 4.48 -8.40 -4.87
C PHE A 131 5.38 -9.27 -3.97
N ASN A 132 6.59 -9.65 -4.43
CA ASN A 132 7.53 -10.45 -3.64
C ASN A 132 8.62 -9.60 -2.97
N ARG A 133 8.91 -8.41 -3.50
CA ARG A 133 9.94 -7.48 -2.98
C ARG A 133 9.40 -6.36 -2.10
N GLY A 134 8.10 -6.12 -2.15
CA GLY A 134 7.42 -5.04 -1.43
C GLY A 134 7.37 -3.77 -2.27
N TRP A 135 6.51 -2.86 -1.84
CA TRP A 135 6.23 -1.62 -2.55
C TRP A 135 6.00 -0.46 -1.60
N LEU A 136 6.37 0.73 -2.07
CA LEU A 136 6.11 2.01 -1.44
C LEU A 136 5.38 2.88 -2.45
N LEU A 137 4.12 3.21 -2.18
CA LEU A 137 3.34 4.14 -3.00
C LEU A 137 3.49 5.56 -2.43
N GLU A 138 4.04 6.47 -3.22
CA GLU A 138 4.17 7.88 -2.83
C GLU A 138 3.02 8.70 -3.41
N GLY A 139 2.24 9.34 -2.52
CA GLY A 139 1.16 10.24 -2.92
C GLY A 139 -0.01 9.53 -3.62
N ILE A 140 -0.15 8.23 -3.42
CA ILE A 140 -1.28 7.39 -3.86
C ILE A 140 -1.79 6.64 -2.62
N PRO A 141 -3.10 6.57 -2.38
CA PRO A 141 -4.20 7.23 -3.11
C PRO A 141 -4.30 8.73 -2.79
N GLN A 142 -4.91 9.49 -3.70
CA GLN A 142 -5.21 10.93 -3.52
C GLN A 142 -6.68 11.19 -3.18
N SER A 143 -7.57 10.21 -3.42
CA SER A 143 -8.99 10.32 -3.11
C SER A 143 -9.51 9.05 -2.45
N ARG A 144 -10.63 9.19 -1.73
CA ARG A 144 -11.34 8.05 -1.12
C ARG A 144 -11.71 6.98 -2.14
N LEU A 145 -12.12 7.40 -3.34
CA LEU A 145 -12.47 6.46 -4.41
C LEU A 145 -11.26 5.62 -4.84
N GLN A 146 -10.09 6.24 -4.99
CA GLN A 146 -8.85 5.51 -5.29
C GLN A 146 -8.49 4.52 -4.18
N ALA A 147 -8.59 4.92 -2.90
CA ALA A 147 -8.33 4.04 -1.76
C ALA A 147 -9.24 2.79 -1.77
N LEU A 148 -10.54 2.98 -1.99
CA LEU A 148 -11.50 1.88 -2.09
C LEU A 148 -11.22 0.97 -3.30
N SER A 149 -10.82 1.56 -4.43
CA SER A 149 -10.45 0.79 -5.62
C SER A 149 -9.19 -0.05 -5.40
N LEU A 150 -8.17 0.48 -4.70
CA LEU A 150 -6.98 -0.29 -4.31
C LEU A 150 -7.33 -1.45 -3.38
N GLN A 151 -8.19 -1.20 -2.39
CA GLN A 151 -8.65 -2.23 -1.46
C GLN A 151 -9.37 -3.37 -2.19
N ARG A 152 -10.29 -3.04 -3.10
CA ARG A 152 -11.02 -4.03 -3.92
C ARG A 152 -10.11 -4.83 -4.85
N ALA A 153 -8.99 -4.23 -5.25
CA ALA A 153 -7.99 -4.84 -6.11
C ALA A 153 -6.94 -5.68 -5.36
N GLY A 154 -7.06 -5.80 -4.03
CA GLY A 154 -6.10 -6.54 -3.20
C GLY A 154 -4.78 -5.81 -2.94
N VAL A 155 -4.68 -4.54 -3.32
CA VAL A 155 -3.49 -3.70 -3.03
C VAL A 155 -3.65 -3.13 -1.62
N LEU A 156 -3.33 -3.97 -0.63
CA LEU A 156 -3.49 -3.66 0.79
C LEU A 156 -2.14 -3.28 1.40
N PRO A 157 -1.97 -2.05 1.92
CA PRO A 157 -0.77 -1.67 2.66
C PRO A 157 -0.76 -2.25 4.06
N GLU A 158 0.43 -2.51 4.59
CA GLU A 158 0.67 -2.84 6.00
C GLU A 158 0.90 -1.56 6.82
N HIS A 159 1.50 -0.55 6.20
CA HIS A 159 1.84 0.71 6.85
C HIS A 159 1.38 1.90 6.03
N VAL A 160 0.85 2.90 6.73
CA VAL A 160 0.51 4.21 6.15
C VAL A 160 1.26 5.26 6.94
N VAL A 161 2.16 5.98 6.26
CA VAL A 161 2.96 7.05 6.82
C VAL A 161 2.41 8.38 6.32
N MET A 162 1.90 9.21 7.22
CA MET A 162 1.43 10.56 6.92
C MET A 162 2.51 11.55 7.34
N LEU A 163 3.10 12.26 6.38
CA LEU A 163 3.96 13.40 6.68
C LEU A 163 3.09 14.62 6.92
N ASP A 164 3.38 15.31 8.01
CA ASP A 164 2.73 16.57 8.38
C ASP A 164 3.79 17.66 8.60
N ALA A 165 3.44 18.89 8.26
CA ALA A 165 4.29 20.06 8.48
C ALA A 165 3.43 21.34 8.53
N PRO A 166 3.80 22.32 9.37
CA PRO A 166 3.10 23.60 9.43
C PRO A 166 3.06 24.34 8.09
N ASP A 167 1.96 25.04 7.82
CA ASP A 167 1.74 25.77 6.57
C ASP A 167 2.85 26.78 6.25
N ASP A 168 3.38 27.47 7.26
CA ASP A 168 4.47 28.43 7.04
C ASP A 168 5.75 27.75 6.52
N VAL A 169 6.03 26.53 6.98
CA VAL A 169 7.14 25.69 6.50
C VAL A 169 6.86 25.20 5.08
N LEU A 170 5.63 24.75 4.80
CA LEU A 170 5.23 24.29 3.47
C LEU A 170 5.30 25.41 2.43
N LEU A 171 4.81 26.60 2.77
CA LEU A 171 4.86 27.80 1.93
C LEU A 171 6.31 28.21 1.64
N LYS A 172 7.16 28.30 2.67
CA LYS A 172 8.60 28.61 2.50
C LYS A 172 9.30 27.62 1.57
N ARG A 173 8.96 26.33 1.66
CA ARG A 173 9.52 25.28 0.78
C ARG A 173 8.99 25.35 -0.65
N ASN A 174 7.74 25.77 -0.85
CA ASN A 174 7.14 25.94 -2.18
C ASN A 174 7.65 27.20 -2.92
N GLN A 175 8.07 28.24 -2.20
CA GLN A 175 8.60 29.47 -2.81
C GLN A 175 9.84 29.27 -3.70
N GLY A 176 10.55 28.14 -3.55
CA GLY A 176 11.65 27.74 -4.44
C GLY A 176 11.26 26.92 -5.68
N LYS A 177 9.97 26.56 -5.85
CA LYS A 177 9.46 25.77 -6.98
C LYS A 177 8.62 26.62 -7.92
N THR A 178 9.28 27.42 -8.75
CA THR A 178 8.63 28.15 -9.86
C THR A 178 8.23 27.14 -10.96
N GLY A 179 6.96 26.71 -11.02
CA GLY A 179 6.47 25.98 -12.20
C GLY A 179 5.31 24.97 -12.06
N GLY A 180 4.29 25.21 -11.22
CA GLY A 180 3.06 24.40 -11.26
C GLY A 180 1.82 25.25 -10.97
N PRO A 181 0.66 24.99 -11.61
CA PRO A 181 -0.53 25.82 -11.47
C PRO A 181 -1.03 25.78 -10.03
N ALA A 182 -1.37 26.98 -9.53
CA ALA A 182 -1.92 27.21 -8.22
C ALA A 182 -3.32 26.61 -8.07
N GLY A 183 -3.60 26.04 -6.90
CA GLY A 183 -4.94 25.67 -6.48
C GLY A 183 -5.21 24.17 -6.49
N LEU A 184 -4.67 23.45 -5.51
CA LEU A 184 -5.35 22.28 -4.99
C LEU A 184 -5.59 22.55 -3.50
N GLU A 185 -6.84 22.80 -3.11
CA GLU A 185 -7.25 22.68 -1.71
C GLU A 185 -6.97 21.23 -1.31
N VAL A 186 -5.95 21.03 -0.48
CA VAL A 186 -5.60 19.73 0.07
C VAL A 186 -6.29 19.61 1.41
N SER A 187 -7.55 19.16 1.42
CA SER A 187 -8.18 18.71 2.66
C SER A 187 -7.40 17.50 3.17
N PRO A 188 -6.91 17.49 4.42
CA PRO A 188 -6.20 16.35 4.97
C PRO A 188 -7.18 15.19 5.15
N VAL A 189 -7.22 14.26 4.19
CA VAL A 189 -7.96 13.01 4.35
C VAL A 189 -7.10 12.07 5.20
N TYR A 190 -7.46 11.95 6.48
CA TYR A 190 -6.86 10.98 7.38
C TYR A 190 -7.44 9.60 7.09
N PHE A 191 -6.59 8.69 6.60
CA PHE A 191 -6.93 7.28 6.45
C PHE A 191 -6.51 6.53 7.71
N CYS A 192 -7.47 6.19 8.56
CA CYS A 192 -7.22 5.31 9.70
C CYS A 192 -7.40 3.85 9.25
N CYS A 193 -6.30 3.10 9.26
CA CYS A 193 -6.31 1.65 9.04
C CYS A 193 -6.36 0.98 10.41
N SER A 194 -7.56 0.59 10.88
CA SER A 194 -7.68 -0.28 12.05
C SER A 194 -7.77 -1.74 11.58
N ALA A 195 -7.04 -2.61 12.27
CA ALA A 195 -6.90 -4.04 11.96
C ALA A 195 -8.21 -4.83 11.91
N GLU A 196 -9.34 -4.27 12.36
CA GLU A 196 -10.60 -5.01 12.46
C GLU A 196 -11.66 -4.67 11.40
N LEU A 197 -11.71 -3.49 10.77
CA LEU A 197 -12.84 -3.16 9.87
C LEU A 197 -12.49 -2.07 8.83
N GLY A 198 -11.72 -2.40 7.79
CA GLY A 198 -11.57 -1.57 6.59
C GLY A 198 -11.03 -0.14 6.82
N PHE A 199 -10.90 0.63 5.73
CA PHE A 199 -10.52 2.04 5.83
C PHE A 199 -11.65 2.85 6.47
N HIS A 200 -11.46 3.29 7.72
CA HIS A 200 -12.35 4.28 8.34
C HIS A 200 -11.76 5.67 8.10
N CYS A 201 -12.45 6.46 7.27
CA CYS A 201 -12.18 7.89 7.14
C CYS A 201 -12.84 8.61 8.32
N SER A 202 -12.05 9.38 9.06
CA SER A 202 -12.57 10.41 9.98
C SER A 202 -12.49 11.74 9.24
N GLU A 203 -13.62 12.42 9.06
CA GLU A 203 -13.64 13.84 8.68
C GLU A 203 -13.56 14.66 9.97
N VAL A 204 -12.66 15.65 10.00
CA VAL A 204 -12.66 16.73 11.01
C VAL A 204 -12.86 18.03 10.27
#